data_AF-A0AA97E155-F1
#
_entry.id   AF-A0AA97E155-F1
#
_cell.length_a   1.000
_cell.length_b   1.000
_cell.length_c   1.000
_cell.angle_alpha   90.00
_cell.angle_beta   90.00
_cell.angle_gamma   90.00
#
_symmetry.space_group_name_H-M   'P 1'
#
loop_
_entity.id
_entity.type
_entity.pdbx_description
1 polymer ?
#
loop_
_entity_poly.entity_id
_entity_poly.type
_entity_poly.pdbx_seq_one_letter_code
_entity_poly.pdbx_strand_id
1 'polypeptide(L)'
;MLLGSFLAYLAISDGATAIQATDPTYLYQRVFYFLTNSPTSALILAAVFVFICQMKINLTNAYADSIAWSNFFSRLTHSHPGRVVWLVFNVIIALLLMELGIYQALGAILSVFAISAVSWLGSLSADLLINKPLGLSPNYVEFKRDSPL
;
A
#
# COMPACT_ATOMS: atom_id res chain seq x y z
N MET A 1 -10.49 9.81 -2.51
CA MET A 1 -10.48 10.93 -1.54
C MET A 1 -11.87 11.48 -1.24
N LEU A 2 -12.80 11.53 -2.21
CA LEU A 2 -14.15 12.09 -2.03
C LEU A 2 -14.97 11.46 -0.88
N LEU A 3 -14.95 10.13 -0.75
CA LEU A 3 -15.68 9.43 0.32
C LEU A 3 -15.13 9.80 1.71
N GLY A 4 -13.81 9.85 1.87
CA GLY A 4 -13.16 10.21 3.14
C GLY A 4 -13.42 11.66 3.53
N SER A 5 -13.36 12.60 2.58
CA SER A 5 -13.70 14.01 2.84
C SER A 5 -15.17 14.20 3.19
N PHE A 6 -16.08 13.43 2.58
CA PHE A 6 -17.50 13.46 2.92
C PHE A 6 -17.76 12.92 4.34
N LEU A 7 -17.09 11.83 4.72
CA LEU A 7 -17.16 11.25 6.07
C LEU A 7 -16.63 12.20 7.13
N ALA A 8 -15.52 12.88 6.85
CA ALA A 8 -14.96 13.89 7.75
C ALA A 8 -15.91 15.09 7.89
N TYR A 9 -16.51 15.56 6.79
CA TYR A 9 -17.52 16.61 6.83
C TYR A 9 -18.73 16.21 7.69
N LEU A 10 -19.26 15.00 7.49
CA LEU A 10 -20.37 14.48 8.30
C LEU A 10 -20.02 14.41 9.79
N ALA A 11 -18.83 13.89 10.14
CA ALA A 11 -18.39 13.81 11.52
C ALA A 11 -18.31 15.20 12.18
N ILE A 12 -17.74 16.19 11.48
CA ILE A 12 -17.63 17.56 11.97
C ILE A 12 -19.02 18.20 12.11
N SER A 13 -19.91 17.99 11.14
CA SER A 13 -21.28 18.50 11.20
C SER A 13 -22.09 17.93 12.37
N ASP A 14 -21.73 16.72 12.81
CA ASP A 14 -22.35 16.03 13.95
C ASP A 14 -21.56 16.26 15.26
N GLY A 15 -20.76 17.33 15.32
CA GLY A 15 -20.09 17.82 16.52
C GLY A 15 -18.71 17.25 16.82
N ALA A 16 -18.11 16.45 15.93
CA ALA A 16 -16.75 15.96 16.12
C ALA A 16 -15.71 17.07 15.91
N THR A 17 -14.64 17.02 16.69
CA THR A 17 -13.49 17.92 16.49
C THR A 17 -12.74 17.56 15.20
N ALA A 18 -12.02 18.53 14.61
CA ALA A 18 -11.19 18.28 13.43
C ALA A 18 -10.16 17.15 13.66
N ILE A 19 -9.63 17.03 14.89
CA ILE A 19 -8.70 15.97 15.27
C ILE A 19 -9.38 14.60 15.21
N GLN A 20 -10.58 14.47 15.78
CA GLN A 20 -11.35 13.22 15.72
C GLN A 20 -11.77 12.85 14.29
N ALA A 21 -12.08 13.84 13.46
CA ALA A 21 -12.40 13.64 12.06
C ALA A 21 -11.19 13.20 11.20
N THR A 22 -9.99 13.17 11.78
CA THR A 22 -8.78 12.64 11.12
C THR A 22 -8.59 11.14 11.39
N ASP A 23 -9.25 10.57 12.40
CA ASP A 23 -9.16 9.15 12.76
C ASP A 23 -10.16 8.32 11.92
N PRO A 24 -9.70 7.47 10.99
CA PRO A 24 -10.58 6.65 10.17
C PRO A 24 -11.45 5.70 11.01
N THR A 25 -10.95 5.21 12.14
CA THR A 25 -11.67 4.28 13.02
C THR A 25 -12.91 4.96 13.58
N TYR A 26 -12.75 6.20 14.05
CA TYR A 26 -13.84 7.04 14.54
C TYR A 26 -14.85 7.33 13.43
N LEU A 27 -14.39 7.67 12.22
CA LEU A 27 -15.26 7.91 11.07
C LEU A 27 -16.13 6.68 10.73
N TYR A 28 -15.53 5.49 10.64
CA TYR A 28 -16.28 4.26 10.34
C TYR A 28 -17.25 3.90 11.47
N GLN A 29 -16.85 4.06 12.74
CA GLN A 29 -17.75 3.83 13.86
C GLN A 29 -18.97 4.76 13.81
N ARG A 30 -18.79 6.04 13.46
CA ARG A 30 -19.92 6.98 13.32
C ARG A 30 -20.87 6.59 12.19
N VAL A 31 -20.35 6.14 11.06
CA VAL A 31 -21.19 5.62 9.97
C VAL A 31 -22.02 4.43 10.41
N PHE A 32 -21.39 3.45 11.07
CA PHE A 32 -22.12 2.28 11.55
C PHE A 32 -23.12 2.65 12.64
N TYR A 33 -22.83 3.66 13.46
CA TYR A 33 -23.77 4.17 14.45
C TYR A 33 -25.05 4.74 13.80
N PHE A 34 -24.93 5.47 12.69
CA PHE A 34 -26.11 5.93 11.93
C PHE A 34 -26.95 4.77 11.39
N LEU A 35 -26.34 3.62 11.09
CA LEU A 35 -27.03 2.45 10.55
C LEU A 35 -27.66 1.60 11.64
N THR A 36 -26.99 1.43 12.79
CA THR A 36 -27.42 0.49 13.84
C THR A 36 -28.14 1.14 15.01
N ASN A 37 -28.01 2.47 15.19
CA ASN A 37 -28.51 3.23 16.34
C ASN A 37 -28.07 2.68 17.71
N SER A 38 -27.04 1.83 17.75
CA SER A 38 -26.52 1.23 18.97
C SER A 38 -24.99 1.33 18.99
N PRO A 39 -24.40 1.87 20.07
CA PRO A 39 -22.97 2.12 20.14
C PRO A 39 -22.15 0.82 20.11
N THR A 40 -22.65 -0.25 20.74
CA THR A 40 -21.96 -1.54 20.81
C THR A 40 -21.89 -2.23 19.45
N SER A 41 -23.01 -2.27 18.71
CA SER A 41 -23.02 -2.89 17.39
C SER A 41 -22.22 -2.09 16.37
N ALA A 42 -22.23 -0.76 16.46
CA ALA A 42 -21.41 0.11 15.62
C ALA A 42 -19.91 -0.13 15.82
N LEU A 43 -19.48 -0.29 17.08
CA LEU A 43 -18.08 -0.59 17.41
C LEU A 43 -17.65 -1.96 16.88
N ILE A 44 -18.49 -2.99 17.05
CA ILE A 44 -18.20 -4.34 16.52
C ILE A 44 -18.09 -4.31 14.99
N LEU A 45 -19.02 -3.66 14.30
CA LEU A 45 -18.99 -3.55 12.84
C LEU A 45 -17.77 -2.78 12.34
N ALA A 46 -17.42 -1.67 13.00
CA ALA A 46 -16.22 -0.90 12.69
C ALA A 46 -14.95 -1.74 12.87
N ALA A 47 -14.86 -2.49 13.98
CA ALA A 47 -13.71 -3.36 14.25
C ALA A 47 -13.58 -4.48 13.20
N VAL A 48 -14.68 -5.15 12.84
CA VAL A 48 -14.68 -6.19 11.79
C VAL A 48 -14.30 -5.59 10.44
N PHE A 49 -14.85 -4.43 10.09
CA PHE A 49 -14.53 -3.75 8.85
C PHE A 49 -13.05 -3.38 8.76
N VAL A 50 -12.51 -2.71 9.78
CA VAL A 50 -11.09 -2.34 9.85
C VAL A 50 -10.22 -3.59 9.80
N PHE A 51 -10.55 -4.65 10.53
CA PHE A 51 -9.81 -5.90 10.51
C PHE A 51 -9.73 -6.51 9.10
N ILE A 52 -10.86 -6.59 8.38
CA ILE A 52 -10.90 -7.10 7.01
C ILE A 52 -10.07 -6.22 6.07
N CYS A 53 -10.19 -4.90 6.19
CA CYS A 53 -9.41 -3.95 5.40
C CYS A 53 -7.91 -4.13 5.63
N GLN A 54 -7.47 -4.17 6.88
CA GLN A 54 -6.06 -4.33 7.24
C GLN A 54 -5.53 -5.68 6.77
N MET A 55 -6.30 -6.75 6.89
CA MET A 55 -5.94 -8.07 6.37
C MET A 55 -5.73 -8.04 4.85
N LYS A 56 -6.64 -7.44 4.09
CA LYS A 56 -6.51 -7.33 2.63
C LYS A 56 -5.30 -6.50 2.21
N ILE A 57 -5.04 -5.39 2.89
CA ILE A 57 -3.90 -4.51 2.60
C ILE A 57 -2.59 -5.27 2.86
N ASN A 58 -2.44 -5.87 4.04
CA ASN A 58 -1.24 -6.61 4.41
C ASN A 58 -1.00 -7.83 3.50
N LEU A 59 -2.06 -8.55 3.13
CA LEU A 59 -1.96 -9.68 2.19
C LEU A 59 -1.49 -9.23 0.81
N THR A 60 -2.03 -8.12 0.30
CA THR A 60 -1.65 -7.59 -1.02
C THR A 60 -0.20 -7.11 -1.02
N ASN A 61 0.24 -6.45 0.05
CA ASN A 61 1.63 -6.00 0.20
C ASN A 61 2.60 -7.20 0.27
N ALA A 62 2.32 -8.18 1.14
CA ALA A 62 3.16 -9.37 1.27
C ALA A 62 3.25 -10.18 -0.04
N TYR A 63 2.13 -10.27 -0.78
CA TYR A 63 2.10 -10.95 -2.06
C TYR A 63 2.92 -10.23 -3.13
N ALA A 64 2.75 -8.91 -3.27
CA ALA A 64 3.51 -8.10 -4.24
C ALA A 64 5.02 -8.20 -4.00
N ASP A 65 5.44 -8.11 -2.74
CA ASP A 65 6.84 -8.25 -2.35
C ASP A 65 7.38 -9.65 -2.62
N SER A 66 6.59 -10.70 -2.38
CA SER A 66 7.00 -12.08 -2.67
C SER A 66 7.32 -12.28 -4.15
N ILE A 67 6.57 -11.61 -5.04
CA ILE A 67 6.82 -11.62 -6.48
C ILE A 67 8.11 -10.86 -6.79
N ALA A 68 8.28 -9.65 -6.24
CA ALA A 68 9.47 -8.83 -6.46
C ALA A 68 10.76 -9.57 -6.05
N TRP A 69 10.78 -10.17 -4.86
CA TRP A 69 11.90 -10.99 -4.38
C TRP A 69 12.13 -12.22 -5.25
N SER A 70 11.07 -12.94 -5.61
CA SER A 70 11.20 -14.12 -6.47
C SER A 70 11.79 -13.78 -7.84
N ASN A 71 11.40 -12.66 -8.44
CA ASN A 71 11.92 -12.20 -9.73
C ASN A 71 13.38 -11.71 -9.61
N PHE A 72 13.70 -10.96 -8.55
CA PHE A 72 15.07 -10.48 -8.31
C PHE A 72 16.05 -11.65 -8.16
N PHE A 73 15.74 -12.60 -7.30
CA PHE A 73 16.62 -13.75 -7.06
C PHE A 73 16.62 -14.75 -8.21
N SER A 74 15.50 -14.95 -8.89
CA SER A 74 15.47 -15.74 -10.14
C SER A 74 16.52 -15.23 -11.15
N ARG A 75 16.66 -13.90 -11.27
CA ARG A 75 17.64 -13.28 -12.17
C ARG A 75 19.07 -13.32 -11.64
N LEU A 76 19.24 -13.24 -10.31
CA LEU A 76 20.57 -13.22 -9.70
C LEU A 76 21.18 -14.62 -9.59
N THR A 77 20.40 -15.63 -9.22
CA THR A 77 20.88 -16.97 -8.86
C THR A 77 20.42 -18.07 -9.81
N HIS A 78 19.64 -17.75 -10.86
CA HIS A 78 19.08 -18.71 -11.82
C HIS A 78 18.35 -19.89 -11.15
N SER A 79 17.88 -19.69 -9.92
CA SER A 79 17.18 -20.66 -9.11
C SER A 79 15.76 -20.17 -8.88
N HIS A 80 14.77 -21.07 -8.93
CA HIS A 80 13.36 -20.72 -8.81
C HIS A 80 12.73 -21.26 -7.50
N PRO A 81 13.14 -20.76 -6.32
CA PRO A 81 12.43 -21.07 -5.10
C PRO A 81 10.98 -20.57 -5.18
N GLY A 82 10.04 -21.39 -4.70
CA GLY A 82 8.61 -21.09 -4.77
C GLY A 82 8.25 -19.79 -4.04
N ARG A 83 7.21 -19.10 -4.52
CA ARG A 83 6.73 -17.81 -3.98
C ARG A 83 6.44 -17.83 -2.47
N VAL A 84 6.02 -18.98 -1.95
CA VAL A 84 5.73 -19.18 -0.52
C VAL A 84 6.96 -18.89 0.35
N VAL A 85 8.16 -19.28 -0.10
CA VAL A 85 9.40 -19.04 0.64
C VAL A 85 9.64 -17.54 0.82
N TRP A 86 9.46 -16.77 -0.27
CA TRP A 86 9.62 -15.32 -0.25
C TRP A 86 8.54 -14.60 0.55
N LEU A 87 7.30 -15.12 0.50
CA LEU A 87 6.20 -14.60 1.33
C LEU A 87 6.53 -14.77 2.81
N VAL A 88 6.92 -15.97 3.24
CA VAL A 88 7.27 -16.25 4.64
C VAL A 88 8.45 -15.39 5.09
N PHE A 89 9.50 -15.31 4.27
CA PHE A 89 10.65 -14.45 4.54
C PHE A 89 10.26 -12.99 4.78
N ASN A 90 9.46 -12.40 3.89
CA ASN A 90 9.05 -11.01 4.00
C ASN A 90 8.14 -10.78 5.23
N VAL A 91 7.16 -11.66 5.46
CA VAL A 91 6.26 -11.54 6.62
C VAL A 91 7.04 -11.64 7.94
N ILE A 92 8.04 -12.51 8.04
CA ILE A 92 8.89 -12.61 9.24
C ILE A 92 9.64 -11.30 9.49
N ILE A 93 10.27 -10.71 8.45
CA ILE A 93 10.97 -9.43 8.60
C ILE A 93 10.00 -8.31 8.98
N ALA A 94 8.83 -8.25 8.32
CA ALA A 94 7.81 -7.25 8.63
C ALA A 94 7.34 -7.34 10.10
N LEU A 95 7.10 -8.57 10.60
CA LEU A 95 6.75 -8.80 12.00
C LEU A 95 7.87 -8.37 12.95
N LEU A 96 9.11 -8.77 12.69
CA LEU A 96 10.26 -8.39 13.53
C LEU A 96 10.45 -6.87 13.57
N LEU A 97 10.36 -6.18 12.43
CA LEU A 97 10.48 -4.73 12.38
C LEU A 97 9.34 -4.02 13.13
N MET A 98 8.12 -4.57 13.06
CA MET A 98 6.96 -4.04 13.78
C MET A 98 7.11 -4.22 15.29
N GLU A 99 7.60 -5.38 15.76
CA GLU A 99 7.89 -5.66 17.16
C GLU A 99 9.04 -4.81 17.72
N LEU A 100 10.04 -4.49 16.89
CA LEU A 100 11.19 -3.65 17.26
C LEU A 100 10.89 -2.15 17.25
N GLY A 101 9.64 -1.74 16.98
CA GLY A 101 9.21 -0.34 17.09
C GLY A 101 9.70 0.57 15.96
N ILE A 102 9.63 0.12 14.69
CA ILE A 102 10.06 0.87 13.51
C ILE A 102 9.35 2.23 13.28
N TYR A 103 8.29 2.55 14.04
CA TYR A 103 7.41 3.71 13.81
C TYR A 103 8.14 5.04 13.55
N GLN A 104 9.21 5.33 14.30
CA GLN A 104 9.94 6.59 14.14
C GLN A 104 10.83 6.60 12.86
N ALA A 105 11.35 5.45 12.46
CA ALA A 105 12.13 5.29 11.24
C ALA A 105 11.25 5.26 9.98
N LEU A 106 9.99 4.81 10.09
CA LEU A 106 9.06 4.73 8.96
C LEU A 106 8.94 6.06 8.23
N GLY A 107 8.75 7.18 8.94
CA GLY A 107 8.58 8.49 8.31
C GLY A 107 9.78 8.91 7.45
N ALA A 108 11.00 8.67 7.94
CA ALA A 108 12.22 8.95 7.19
C ALA A 108 12.36 8.03 5.96
N ILE A 109 12.11 6.72 6.13
CA ILE A 109 12.19 5.74 5.05
C ILE A 109 11.16 6.05 3.94
N LEU A 110 9.92 6.35 4.33
CA LEU A 110 8.85 6.74 3.41
C LEU A 110 9.20 7.99 2.61
N SER A 111 9.85 8.98 3.25
CA SER A 111 10.26 10.22 2.58
C SER A 111 11.32 9.95 1.50
N VAL A 112 12.33 9.14 1.82
CA VAL A 112 13.37 8.73 0.85
C VAL A 112 12.78 7.88 -0.28
N PHE A 113 11.88 6.95 0.07
CA PHE A 113 11.17 6.13 -0.91
C PHE A 113 10.32 6.97 -1.85
N ALA A 114 9.61 7.98 -1.34
CA ALA A 114 8.77 8.86 -2.16
C ALA A 114 9.59 9.64 -3.19
N ILE A 115 10.73 10.22 -2.80
CA ILE A 115 11.62 10.95 -3.72
C ILE A 115 12.16 10.00 -4.80
N SER A 116 12.54 8.78 -4.40
CA SER A 116 13.04 7.74 -5.31
C SER A 116 11.98 7.26 -6.30
N ALA A 117 10.74 7.09 -5.84
CA ALA A 117 9.62 6.71 -6.69
C ALA A 117 9.26 7.82 -7.68
N VAL A 118 9.25 9.08 -7.23
CA VAL A 118 8.97 10.25 -8.09
C VAL A 118 10.07 10.43 -9.14
N SER A 119 11.35 10.28 -8.79
CA SER A 119 12.45 10.40 -9.76
C SER A 119 12.38 9.31 -10.82
N TRP A 120 12.10 8.07 -10.41
CA TRP A 120 11.90 6.95 -11.34
C TRP A 120 10.69 7.19 -12.27
N LEU A 121 9.53 7.56 -11.73
CA LEU A 121 8.35 7.89 -12.53
C LEU A 121 8.60 9.08 -13.49
N GLY A 122 9.33 10.09 -13.04
CA GLY A 122 9.72 11.24 -13.86
C GLY A 122 10.61 10.83 -15.03
N SER A 123 11.62 9.99 -14.77
CA SER A 123 12.50 9.46 -15.82
C SER A 123 11.74 8.62 -16.84
N LEU A 124 10.83 7.74 -16.40
CA LEU A 124 9.99 6.93 -17.27
C LEU A 124 9.02 7.80 -18.09
N SER A 125 8.43 8.81 -17.47
CA SER A 125 7.52 9.74 -18.14
C SER A 125 8.25 10.56 -19.21
N ALA A 126 9.46 11.03 -18.92
CA ALA A 126 10.29 11.74 -19.89
C ALA A 126 10.66 10.82 -21.07
N ASP A 127 11.00 9.57 -20.79
CA ASP A 127 11.33 8.61 -21.85
C ASP A 127 10.13 8.36 -22.79
N LEU A 128 8.94 8.16 -22.23
CA LEU A 128 7.73 7.87 -23.00
C LEU A 128 7.13 9.09 -23.70
N LEU A 129 7.14 10.27 -23.06
CA LEU A 129 6.47 11.48 -23.57
C LEU A 129 7.40 12.38 -24.39
N ILE A 130 8.71 12.32 -24.18
CA ILE A 130 9.69 13.20 -24.82
C ILE A 130 10.60 12.39 -25.74
N ASN A 131 11.33 11.40 -25.22
CA ASN A 131 12.33 10.68 -26.02
C ASN A 131 11.70 9.85 -27.13
N LYS A 132 10.55 9.22 -26.87
CA LYS A 132 9.86 8.37 -27.85
C LYS A 132 9.28 9.15 -29.04
N PRO A 133 8.58 10.29 -28.84
CA PRO A 133 8.16 11.14 -29.97
C PRO A 133 9.31 11.79 -30.74
N LEU A 134 10.43 12.08 -30.06
CA LEU A 134 11.63 12.68 -30.69
C LEU A 134 12.52 11.65 -31.40
N GLY A 135 12.19 10.36 -31.37
CA GLY A 135 12.97 9.30 -32.00
C GLY A 135 14.33 9.02 -31.34
N LEU A 136 14.53 9.52 -30.11
CA LEU A 136 15.76 9.31 -29.32
C LEU A 136 15.74 7.97 -28.56
N SER A 137 14.56 7.37 -28.40
CA SER A 137 14.37 6.02 -27.84
C SER A 137 14.03 5.02 -28.94
N PRO A 138 14.48 3.75 -28.86
CA PRO A 138 14.07 2.68 -29.77
C PRO A 138 12.54 2.62 -29.96
N ASN A 139 12.11 2.36 -31.19
CA ASN A 139 10.69 2.35 -31.56
C ASN A 139 9.88 1.21 -30.91
N TYR A 140 10.56 0.15 -30.45
CA TYR A 140 9.92 -0.99 -29.78
C TYR A 140 10.16 -0.93 -28.27
N VAL A 141 9.11 -1.26 -27.50
CA VAL A 141 9.26 -1.52 -26.06
C VAL A 141 9.78 -2.94 -25.93
N GLU A 142 11.03 -3.11 -25.49
CA GLU A 142 11.63 -4.43 -25.29
C GLU A 142 10.97 -5.10 -24.08
N PHE A 143 9.90 -5.86 -24.33
CA PHE A 143 9.36 -6.79 -23.34
C PHE A 143 10.29 -8.00 -23.23
N LYS A 144 11.33 -7.88 -22.39
CA LYS A 144 12.00 -9.08 -21.86
C LYS A 144 11.00 -9.82 -20.98
N ARG A 145 10.26 -10.75 -21.58
CA ARG A 145 9.49 -11.77 -20.86
C ARG A 145 10.49 -12.54 -20.02
N ASP A 146 10.22 -12.71 -18.73
CA ASP A 146 10.91 -13.71 -17.92
C ASP A 146 10.75 -15.04 -18.66
N SER A 147 11.85 -15.57 -19.18
CA SER A 147 11.88 -16.72 -20.08
C SER A 147 11.24 -17.94 -19.42
N PRO A 148 10.35 -18.68 -20.12
CA PRO A 148 10.05 -20.05 -19.78
C PRO A 148 11.11 -20.93 -20.44
N LEU A 149 12.21 -21.17 -19.75
CA LEU A 149 13.11 -22.30 -20.02
C LEU A 149 13.27 -23.09 -18.72
#